data_AF-A0A7Y2G0Y3-F1
#
_entry.id   AF-A0A7Y2G0Y3-F1
#
_cell.length_a   1.000
_cell.length_b   1.000
_cell.length_c   1.000
_cell.angle_alpha   90.00
_cell.angle_beta   90.00
_cell.angle_gamma   90.00
#
_symmetry.space_group_name_H-M   'P 1'
#
loop_
_entity.id
_entity.type
_entity.pdbx_description
1 polymer ?
#
loop_
_entity_poly.entity_id
_entity_poly.type
_entity_poly.pdbx_seq_one_letter_code
_entity_poly.pdbx_strand_id
1 'polypeptide(L)'
;MRLLSLTVLFVLIAVVGCTDTFPTEPLEAGTEIQSQVAKKPFVATNSALFNPAIFTDHTKPSWYGTYTVDDVEYGQVFYSMGTGKPFDDPVTGQAFHAMESFEVYTWIDFDPELQTLTTGDLLMTGVNLGVQTQSVFRSHGRILEAHGPFEGLAGRPLSGRATVEWAAPGLPYSASGVMKIPW
;
A
#
# COMPACT_ATOMS: atom_id res chain seq x y z
N MET A 1 20.30 58.64 53.47
CA MET A 1 19.04 59.26 52.98
C MET A 1 18.46 58.38 51.89
N ARG A 2 17.20 57.94 52.09
CA ARG A 2 16.13 57.51 51.16
C ARG A 2 16.51 56.91 49.79
N LEU A 3 16.23 55.62 49.48
CA LEU A 3 14.97 54.94 49.10
C LEU A 3 14.40 55.29 47.70
N LEU A 4 13.91 54.22 47.04
CA LEU A 4 13.12 54.05 45.79
C LEU A 4 13.94 53.73 44.53
N SER A 5 14.01 52.47 44.10
CA SER A 5 12.98 51.62 43.45
C SER A 5 12.77 51.98 41.97
N LEU A 6 13.27 51.12 41.06
CA LEU A 6 12.68 50.95 39.74
C LEU A 6 12.91 49.51 39.26
N THR A 7 11.81 48.76 39.28
CA THR A 7 11.59 47.49 38.60
C THR A 7 11.89 47.65 37.11
N VAL A 8 12.78 46.81 36.56
CA VAL A 8 12.86 46.61 35.11
C VAL A 8 12.63 45.13 34.81
N LEU A 9 11.44 44.88 34.30
CA LEU A 9 10.93 43.64 33.74
C LEU A 9 11.67 43.37 32.42
N PHE A 10 12.52 42.34 32.36
CA PHE A 10 12.97 41.79 31.10
C PHE A 10 12.29 40.44 30.87
N VAL A 11 11.44 40.44 29.84
CA VAL A 11 10.71 39.31 29.31
C VAL A 11 11.71 38.29 28.78
N LEU A 12 11.79 37.14 29.43
CA LEU A 12 12.49 35.97 28.91
C LEU A 12 11.54 35.26 27.94
N ILE A 13 11.82 35.34 26.64
CA ILE A 13 11.15 34.55 25.61
C ILE A 13 11.58 33.10 25.83
N ALA A 14 10.66 32.28 26.35
CA ALA A 14 10.83 30.85 26.43
C ALA A 14 10.77 30.26 25.01
N VAL A 15 11.85 29.57 24.63
CA VAL A 15 11.89 28.65 23.49
C VAL A 15 10.92 27.51 23.81
N VAL A 16 9.73 27.54 23.21
CA VAL A 16 8.84 26.37 23.19
C VAL A 16 9.44 25.39 22.19
N GLY A 17 10.25 24.46 22.71
CA GLY A 17 10.52 23.20 22.04
C GLY A 17 9.21 22.42 21.99
N CYS A 18 8.62 22.32 20.80
CA CYS A 18 7.56 21.36 20.52
C CYS A 18 8.20 19.97 20.47
N THR A 19 8.49 19.39 21.64
CA THR A 19 8.61 17.95 21.78
C THR A 19 7.22 17.47 22.16
N ASP A 20 6.44 17.02 21.18
CA ASP A 20 5.25 16.23 21.47
C ASP A 20 5.72 14.93 22.11
N THR A 21 5.77 14.97 23.44
CA THR A 21 5.89 13.83 24.31
C THR A 21 4.69 12.93 24.04
N PHE A 22 4.95 11.76 23.45
CA PHE A 22 3.99 10.66 23.47
C PHE A 22 3.52 10.45 24.92
N PRO A 23 2.22 10.35 25.19
CA PRO A 23 1.74 10.04 26.52
C PRO A 23 2.26 8.66 26.92
N THR A 24 3.15 8.63 27.91
CA THR A 24 3.56 7.42 28.64
C THR A 24 2.54 7.13 29.72
N GLU A 25 1.28 6.92 29.33
CA GLU A 25 0.35 6.25 30.23
C GLU A 25 0.62 4.74 30.15
N PRO A 26 0.81 4.05 31.28
CA PRO A 26 0.91 2.61 31.28
C PRO A 26 -0.44 2.08 30.79
N LEU A 27 -0.43 1.36 29.66
CA LEU A 27 -1.56 0.55 29.20
C LEU A 27 -2.09 -0.25 30.39
N GLU A 28 -3.27 0.12 30.88
CA GLU A 28 -4.01 -0.72 31.81
C GLU A 28 -4.11 -2.11 31.18
N ALA A 29 -3.85 -3.14 31.97
CA ALA A 29 -3.97 -4.54 31.58
C ALA A 29 -5.45 -4.86 31.31
N GLY A 30 -5.93 -4.36 30.18
CA GLY A 30 -7.22 -4.68 29.58
C GLY A 30 -7.15 -6.11 29.11
N THR A 31 -8.10 -6.88 29.64
CA THR A 31 -8.55 -8.21 29.24
C THR A 31 -7.71 -8.85 28.15
N GLU A 32 -6.96 -9.89 28.53
CA GLU A 32 -6.30 -10.84 27.66
C GLU A 32 -7.29 -11.30 26.57
N ILE A 33 -7.33 -10.56 25.46
CA ILE A 33 -7.89 -11.06 24.21
C ILE A 33 -6.93 -12.16 23.88
N GLN A 34 -7.33 -13.40 24.17
CA GLN A 34 -6.66 -14.59 23.71
C GLN A 34 -6.40 -14.38 22.22
N SER A 35 -5.16 -14.01 21.88
CA SER A 35 -4.72 -14.00 20.50
C SER A 35 -4.71 -15.48 20.11
N GLN A 36 -5.85 -15.97 19.65
CA GLN A 36 -5.85 -17.09 18.73
C GLN A 36 -5.14 -16.57 17.49
N VAL A 37 -3.81 -16.64 17.54
CA VAL A 37 -2.90 -16.45 16.42
C VAL A 37 -3.52 -17.22 15.27
N ALA A 38 -3.98 -16.49 14.27
CA ALA A 38 -4.65 -17.08 13.14
C ALA A 38 -3.70 -18.08 12.47
N LYS A 39 -4.19 -19.31 12.28
CA LYS A 39 -3.36 -20.51 12.18
C LYS A 39 -2.78 -20.78 10.79
N LYS A 40 -3.05 -19.97 9.76
CA LYS A 40 -2.56 -20.18 8.39
C LYS A 40 -2.50 -18.87 7.61
N PRO A 41 -1.40 -18.52 6.92
CA PRO A 41 -1.29 -17.30 6.12
C PRO A 41 -2.51 -17.08 5.23
N PHE A 42 -2.96 -15.83 5.13
CA PHE A 42 -3.97 -15.45 4.15
C PHE A 42 -3.32 -15.45 2.76
N VAL A 43 -3.95 -16.13 1.79
CA VAL A 43 -3.42 -16.30 0.44
C VAL A 43 -4.50 -15.92 -0.57
N ALA A 44 -4.14 -15.05 -1.50
CA ALA A 44 -4.98 -14.65 -2.63
C ALA A 44 -4.25 -14.89 -3.94
N THR A 45 -4.98 -15.20 -5.00
CA THR A 45 -4.47 -15.14 -6.37
C THR A 45 -4.93 -13.85 -7.04
N ASN A 46 -4.10 -13.27 -7.89
CA ASN A 46 -4.45 -12.08 -8.66
C ASN A 46 -4.28 -12.33 -10.15
N SER A 47 -5.15 -11.73 -10.97
CA SER A 47 -4.99 -11.64 -12.42
C SER A 47 -5.32 -10.22 -12.84
N ALA A 48 -4.34 -9.51 -13.36
CA ALA A 48 -4.46 -8.09 -13.72
C ALA A 48 -4.04 -7.84 -15.16
N LEU A 49 -4.67 -6.85 -15.78
CA LEU A 49 -4.36 -6.32 -17.09
C LEU A 49 -3.73 -4.94 -16.94
N PHE A 50 -2.78 -4.63 -17.82
CA PHE A 50 -2.13 -3.33 -17.83
C PHE A 50 -3.03 -2.28 -18.49
N ASN A 51 -3.14 -1.11 -17.88
CA ASN A 51 -3.86 0.03 -18.45
C ASN A 51 -2.88 0.99 -19.14
N PRO A 52 -2.84 1.04 -20.49
CA PRO A 52 -1.94 1.95 -21.19
C PRO A 52 -2.31 3.43 -21.03
N ALA A 53 -3.55 3.76 -20.64
CA ALA A 53 -3.96 5.15 -20.46
C ALA A 53 -3.29 5.84 -19.26
N ILE A 54 -2.64 5.10 -18.35
CA ILE A 54 -1.88 5.67 -17.23
C ILE A 54 -0.81 6.66 -17.69
N PHE A 55 -0.22 6.44 -18.87
CA PHE A 55 0.81 7.33 -19.42
C PHE A 55 0.25 8.65 -19.94
N THR A 56 -1.06 8.72 -20.14
CA THR A 56 -1.77 9.93 -20.57
C THR A 56 -2.52 10.59 -19.42
N ASP A 57 -2.89 9.83 -18.39
CA ASP A 57 -3.64 10.29 -17.23
C ASP A 57 -3.26 9.46 -15.99
N HIS A 58 -2.47 10.06 -15.12
CA HIS A 58 -1.98 9.44 -13.89
C HIS A 58 -3.06 9.25 -12.81
N THR A 59 -4.29 9.71 -13.04
CA THR A 59 -5.42 9.46 -12.12
C THR A 59 -6.07 8.10 -12.35
N LYS A 60 -5.72 7.43 -13.45
CA LYS A 60 -6.23 6.08 -13.78
C LYS A 60 -5.39 5.01 -13.09
N PRO A 61 -5.94 3.83 -12.80
CA PRO A 61 -5.13 2.72 -12.32
C PRO A 61 -4.15 2.27 -13.42
N SER A 62 -2.93 1.89 -13.04
CA SER A 62 -1.94 1.28 -13.93
C SER A 62 -2.27 -0.18 -14.23
N TRP A 63 -2.92 -0.86 -13.30
CA TRP A 63 -3.39 -2.23 -13.46
C TRP A 63 -4.78 -2.39 -12.88
N TYR A 64 -5.59 -3.26 -13.50
CA TYR A 64 -6.91 -3.62 -13.02
C TYR A 64 -7.19 -5.10 -13.30
N GLY A 65 -8.01 -5.73 -12.47
CA GLY A 65 -8.42 -7.11 -12.68
C GLY A 65 -9.00 -7.73 -11.42
N THR A 66 -8.66 -8.98 -11.16
CA THR A 66 -9.30 -9.78 -10.13
C THR A 66 -8.35 -10.14 -9.00
N TYR A 67 -8.93 -10.25 -7.80
CA TYR A 67 -8.30 -10.72 -6.58
C TYR A 67 -9.18 -11.83 -6.00
N THR A 68 -8.68 -13.05 -5.94
CA THR A 68 -9.48 -14.23 -5.60
C THR A 68 -8.99 -14.87 -4.31
N VAL A 69 -9.92 -15.11 -3.39
CA VAL A 69 -9.68 -15.70 -2.06
C VAL A 69 -10.77 -16.73 -1.80
N ASP A 70 -10.39 -17.97 -1.48
CA ASP A 70 -11.32 -19.06 -1.19
C ASP A 70 -12.47 -19.18 -2.23
N ASP A 71 -12.10 -19.14 -3.51
CA ASP A 71 -13.00 -19.17 -4.68
C ASP A 71 -13.97 -17.99 -4.81
N VAL A 72 -13.82 -16.94 -3.99
CA VAL A 72 -14.55 -15.68 -4.13
C VAL A 72 -13.69 -14.67 -4.87
N GLU A 73 -14.22 -14.13 -5.97
CA GLU A 73 -13.56 -13.13 -6.79
C GLU A 73 -13.97 -11.71 -6.38
N TYR A 74 -12.97 -10.86 -6.23
CA TYR A 74 -13.09 -9.43 -5.94
C TYR A 74 -12.43 -8.64 -7.06
N GLY A 75 -12.84 -7.38 -7.21
CA GLY A 75 -12.17 -6.47 -8.11
C GLY A 75 -10.91 -5.88 -7.49
N GLN A 76 -9.85 -5.68 -8.27
CA GLN A 76 -8.59 -5.12 -7.79
C GLN A 76 -8.02 -4.12 -8.79
N VAL A 77 -7.46 -3.05 -8.25
CA VAL A 77 -6.68 -2.08 -9.01
C VAL A 77 -5.37 -1.74 -8.31
N PHE A 78 -4.42 -1.28 -9.12
CA PHE A 78 -3.16 -0.74 -8.66
C PHE A 78 -2.93 0.62 -9.30
N TYR A 79 -2.41 1.56 -8.52
CA TYR A 79 -1.99 2.87 -9.01
C TYR A 79 -0.49 3.00 -8.84
N SER A 80 0.21 3.25 -9.94
CA SER A 80 1.64 3.51 -9.90
C SER A 80 1.90 4.86 -9.22
N MET A 81 2.60 4.84 -8.10
CA MET A 81 3.03 6.03 -7.37
C MET A 81 4.46 6.45 -7.74
N GLY A 82 5.23 5.54 -8.34
CA GLY A 82 6.59 5.84 -8.77
C GLY A 82 7.29 4.64 -9.38
N THR A 83 8.26 4.94 -10.25
CA THR A 83 9.07 3.94 -10.94
C THR A 83 10.53 4.36 -10.92
N GLY A 84 11.47 3.42 -10.78
CA GLY A 84 12.89 3.77 -10.77
C GLY A 84 13.86 2.60 -10.87
N LYS A 85 15.16 2.94 -10.94
CA LYS A 85 16.28 2.04 -10.67
C LYS A 85 16.68 2.26 -9.19
N PRO A 86 16.95 1.23 -8.38
CA PRO A 86 17.37 1.44 -7.00
C PRO A 86 18.74 2.13 -7.03
N PHE A 87 18.93 3.10 -6.14
CA PHE A 87 20.12 3.95 -6.19
C PHE A 87 21.43 3.18 -5.92
N ASP A 88 21.37 1.98 -5.32
CA ASP A 88 22.58 1.25 -4.86
C ASP A 88 22.59 -0.29 -5.04
N ASP A 89 21.62 -0.92 -5.73
CA ASP A 89 21.55 -2.40 -5.81
C ASP A 89 22.12 -2.94 -7.14
N PRO A 90 23.11 -3.87 -7.12
CA PRO A 90 23.67 -4.52 -8.30
C PRO A 90 22.73 -5.57 -8.94
N VAL A 91 21.44 -5.25 -9.13
CA VAL A 91 20.54 -6.13 -9.88
C VAL A 91 20.96 -6.13 -11.35
N THR A 92 21.38 -7.28 -11.86
CA THR A 92 21.81 -7.47 -13.25
C THR A 92 20.60 -7.64 -14.17
N GLY A 93 20.61 -6.97 -15.33
CA GLY A 93 19.53 -7.02 -16.34
C GLY A 93 18.59 -5.81 -16.35
N GLN A 94 17.52 -5.89 -17.15
CA GLN A 94 16.42 -4.89 -17.12
C GLN A 94 15.58 -5.14 -15.87
N ALA A 95 15.93 -4.45 -14.77
CA ALA A 95 15.17 -4.44 -13.54
C ALA A 95 14.35 -3.15 -13.45
N PHE A 96 13.07 -3.28 -13.11
CA PHE A 96 12.14 -2.16 -12.95
C PHE A 96 11.58 -2.18 -11.54
N HIS A 97 11.71 -1.07 -10.81
CA HIS A 97 11.11 -0.93 -9.48
C HIS A 97 9.80 -0.18 -9.62
N ALA A 98 8.79 -0.67 -8.92
CA ALA A 98 7.47 -0.07 -8.85
C ALA A 98 7.11 0.18 -7.38
N MET A 99 6.60 1.36 -7.10
CA MET A 99 5.87 1.65 -5.87
C MET A 99 4.41 1.84 -6.27
N GLU A 100 3.52 1.05 -5.69
CA GLU A 100 2.10 1.04 -6.08
C GLU A 100 1.22 1.10 -4.83
N SER A 101 0.14 1.87 -4.89
CA SER A 101 -1.00 1.61 -4.02
C SER A 101 -1.88 0.56 -4.70
N PHE A 102 -2.60 -0.23 -3.90
CA PHE A 102 -3.60 -1.13 -4.41
C PHE A 102 -4.89 -0.99 -3.63
N GLU A 103 -5.99 -1.30 -4.29
CA GLU A 103 -7.33 -1.27 -3.74
C GLU A 103 -8.05 -2.55 -4.18
N VAL A 104 -8.84 -3.12 -3.27
CA VAL A 104 -9.69 -4.28 -3.51
C VAL A 104 -11.13 -3.88 -3.23
N TYR A 105 -12.01 -4.18 -4.19
CA TYR A 105 -13.42 -3.85 -4.19
C TYR A 105 -14.28 -5.11 -4.26
N THR A 106 -15.53 -5.01 -3.84
CA THR A 106 -16.52 -6.09 -4.04
C THR A 106 -16.62 -6.55 -5.49
N TRP A 107 -16.47 -5.63 -6.45
CA TRP A 107 -16.37 -5.90 -7.88
C TRP A 107 -15.75 -4.68 -8.59
N ILE A 108 -15.25 -4.88 -9.81
CA ILE A 108 -14.90 -3.80 -10.74
C ILE A 108 -15.47 -4.10 -12.13
N ASP A 109 -15.75 -3.05 -12.88
CA ASP A 109 -16.06 -3.11 -14.31
C ASP A 109 -15.26 -2.03 -15.02
N PHE A 110 -14.42 -2.44 -15.97
CA PHE A 110 -13.56 -1.53 -16.73
C PHE A 110 -14.04 -1.44 -18.17
N ASP A 111 -14.41 -0.24 -18.57
CA ASP A 111 -14.72 0.07 -19.97
C ASP A 111 -13.42 0.47 -20.69
N PRO A 112 -12.88 -0.38 -21.59
CA PRO A 112 -11.64 -0.10 -22.30
C PRO A 112 -11.80 0.97 -23.38
N GLU A 113 -13.00 1.25 -23.88
CA GLU A 113 -13.23 2.29 -24.88
C GLU A 113 -13.25 3.67 -24.21
N LEU A 114 -13.97 3.79 -23.10
CA LEU A 114 -14.08 5.02 -22.32
C LEU A 114 -12.92 5.22 -21.35
N GLN A 115 -12.13 4.17 -21.09
CA GLN A 115 -11.04 4.16 -20.13
C GLN A 115 -11.55 4.59 -18.74
N THR A 116 -12.73 4.09 -18.37
CA THR A 116 -13.43 4.38 -17.12
C THR A 116 -13.57 3.12 -16.30
N LEU A 117 -13.36 3.25 -15.00
CA LEU A 117 -13.53 2.18 -14.03
C LEU A 117 -14.77 2.47 -13.18
N THR A 118 -15.69 1.51 -13.11
CA THR A 118 -16.77 1.50 -12.13
C THR A 118 -16.44 0.46 -11.07
N THR A 119 -16.69 0.78 -9.81
CA THR A 119 -16.33 -0.08 -8.68
C THR A 119 -17.53 -0.29 -7.76
N GLY A 120 -17.52 -1.42 -7.06
CA GLY A 120 -18.37 -1.61 -5.89
C GLY A 120 -17.75 -0.98 -4.63
N ASP A 121 -18.16 -1.49 -3.47
CA ASP A 121 -17.64 -1.04 -2.17
C ASP A 121 -16.15 -1.38 -2.01
N LEU A 122 -15.40 -0.44 -1.45
CA LEU A 122 -13.98 -0.61 -1.10
C LEU A 122 -13.85 -1.52 0.12
N LEU A 123 -13.05 -2.57 -0.01
CA LEU A 123 -12.86 -3.59 1.02
C LEU A 123 -11.47 -3.58 1.64
N MET A 124 -10.44 -3.23 0.89
CA MET A 124 -9.06 -3.24 1.39
C MET A 124 -8.19 -2.29 0.59
N THR A 125 -7.30 -1.58 1.28
CA THR A 125 -6.27 -0.74 0.66
C THR A 125 -4.90 -1.13 1.16
N GLY A 126 -3.88 -0.87 0.35
CA GLY A 126 -2.52 -1.00 0.81
C GLY A 126 -1.51 -0.40 -0.14
N VAL A 127 -0.26 -0.59 0.23
CA VAL A 127 0.88 -0.19 -0.58
C VAL A 127 1.80 -1.37 -0.78
N ASN A 128 2.39 -1.47 -1.96
CA ASN A 128 3.42 -2.43 -2.26
C ASN A 128 4.63 -1.72 -2.91
N LEU A 129 5.80 -2.29 -2.66
CA LEU A 129 7.04 -1.94 -3.33
C LEU A 129 7.53 -3.23 -3.97
N GLY A 130 7.73 -3.20 -5.28
CA GLY A 130 8.14 -4.37 -6.02
C GLY A 130 9.29 -4.14 -6.96
N VAL A 131 9.94 -5.25 -7.27
CA VAL A 131 11.01 -5.35 -8.24
C VAL A 131 10.60 -6.36 -9.28
N GLN A 132 10.58 -5.91 -10.53
CA GLN A 132 10.45 -6.77 -11.68
C GLN A 132 11.84 -7.08 -12.23
N THR A 133 12.14 -8.36 -12.38
CA THR A 133 13.29 -8.85 -13.15
C THR A 133 12.77 -9.78 -14.23
N GLN A 134 13.00 -9.39 -15.50
CA GLN A 134 12.42 -10.09 -16.66
C GLN A 134 10.88 -10.17 -16.55
N SER A 135 10.32 -11.38 -16.58
CA SER A 135 8.87 -11.62 -16.42
C SER A 135 8.45 -11.88 -14.98
N VAL A 136 9.32 -11.74 -13.98
CA VAL A 136 8.96 -12.02 -12.58
C VAL A 136 8.92 -10.73 -11.78
N PHE A 137 7.75 -10.41 -11.25
CA PHE A 137 7.55 -9.35 -10.27
C PHE A 137 7.49 -9.94 -8.86
N ARG A 138 8.20 -9.30 -7.93
CA ARG A 138 8.16 -9.63 -6.50
C ARG A 138 7.90 -8.35 -5.73
N SER A 139 6.99 -8.38 -4.78
CA SER A 139 6.66 -7.20 -3.98
C SER A 139 6.57 -7.49 -2.49
N HIS A 140 6.83 -6.45 -1.71
CA HIS A 140 6.60 -6.39 -0.28
C HIS A 140 5.83 -5.12 0.05
N GLY A 141 4.93 -5.20 1.00
CA GLY A 141 4.00 -4.12 1.26
C GLY A 141 3.35 -4.20 2.62
N ARG A 142 2.27 -3.43 2.77
CA ARG A 142 1.46 -3.40 3.97
C ARG A 142 0.01 -3.10 3.62
N ILE A 143 -0.91 -3.73 4.35
CA ILE A 143 -2.33 -3.40 4.34
C ILE A 143 -2.53 -2.14 5.18
N LEU A 144 -3.16 -1.11 4.61
CA LEU A 144 -3.45 0.13 5.31
C LEU A 144 -4.82 0.06 5.96
N GLU A 145 -5.84 -0.30 5.18
CA GLU A 145 -7.23 -0.42 5.64
C GLU A 145 -7.81 -1.75 5.15
N ALA A 146 -8.70 -2.34 5.94
CA ALA A 146 -9.37 -3.58 5.58
C ALA A 146 -10.74 -3.70 6.28
N HIS A 147 -11.74 -4.14 5.53
CA HIS A 147 -13.14 -4.18 5.92
C HIS A 147 -13.79 -5.49 5.48
N GLY A 148 -14.96 -5.79 6.06
CA GLY A 148 -15.78 -6.95 5.70
C GLY A 148 -14.98 -8.27 5.78
N PRO A 149 -14.86 -9.03 4.68
CA PRO A 149 -14.15 -10.32 4.70
C PRO A 149 -12.65 -10.21 4.99
N PHE A 150 -12.07 -9.00 4.93
CA PHE A 150 -10.66 -8.73 5.19
C PHE A 150 -10.42 -8.07 6.56
N GLU A 151 -11.46 -7.95 7.40
CA GLU A 151 -11.34 -7.31 8.72
C GLU A 151 -10.24 -7.98 9.57
N GLY A 152 -9.43 -7.15 10.24
CA GLY A 152 -8.27 -7.59 11.03
C GLY A 152 -6.97 -7.74 10.25
N LEU A 153 -6.96 -7.50 8.93
CA LEU A 153 -5.74 -7.48 8.12
C LEU A 153 -5.04 -6.10 8.11
N ALA A 154 -5.68 -5.03 8.59
CA ALA A 154 -5.07 -3.71 8.67
C ALA A 154 -3.75 -3.72 9.45
N GLY A 155 -2.73 -3.06 8.91
CA GLY A 155 -1.38 -3.02 9.46
C GLY A 155 -0.54 -4.27 9.19
N ARG A 156 -1.09 -5.35 8.62
CA ARG A 156 -0.33 -6.58 8.33
C ARG A 156 0.63 -6.41 7.16
N PRO A 157 1.81 -7.07 7.18
CA PRO A 157 2.71 -7.05 6.04
C PRO A 157 2.13 -7.87 4.87
N LEU A 158 2.44 -7.46 3.66
CA LEU A 158 2.02 -8.12 2.42
C LEU A 158 3.27 -8.57 1.66
N SER A 159 3.18 -9.74 1.02
CA SER A 159 4.18 -10.18 0.04
C SER A 159 3.49 -10.68 -1.22
N GLY A 160 4.00 -10.28 -2.39
CA GLY A 160 3.44 -10.61 -3.68
C GLY A 160 4.47 -11.24 -4.61
N ARG A 161 4.00 -12.11 -5.49
CA ARG A 161 4.76 -12.59 -6.63
C ARG A 161 3.85 -12.73 -7.83
N ALA A 162 4.21 -12.14 -8.96
CA ALA A 162 3.49 -12.26 -10.21
C ALA A 162 4.41 -12.60 -11.38
N THR A 163 3.84 -13.22 -12.40
CA THR A 163 4.42 -13.36 -13.73
C THR A 163 3.82 -12.28 -14.62
N VAL A 164 4.68 -11.49 -15.28
CA VAL A 164 4.32 -10.41 -16.18
C VAL A 164 4.55 -10.84 -17.62
N GLU A 165 3.52 -10.76 -18.44
CA GLU A 165 3.55 -11.07 -19.86
C GLU A 165 3.48 -9.79 -20.69
N TRP A 166 4.25 -9.71 -21.77
CA TRP A 166 4.42 -8.50 -22.58
C TRP A 166 3.78 -8.69 -23.96
N ALA A 167 2.89 -7.78 -24.38
CA ALA A 167 2.21 -7.87 -25.69
C ALA A 167 3.03 -7.29 -26.85
N ALA A 168 3.86 -6.28 -26.57
CA ALA A 168 4.76 -5.66 -27.52
C ALA A 168 6.15 -5.49 -26.86
N PRO A 169 7.23 -5.26 -27.63
CA PRO A 169 8.53 -4.96 -27.06
C PRO A 169 8.43 -3.77 -26.09
N GLY A 170 8.58 -4.05 -24.79
CA GLY A 170 8.62 -3.05 -23.73
C GLY A 170 7.29 -2.64 -23.10
N LEU A 171 6.13 -3.22 -23.46
CA LEU A 171 4.85 -2.96 -22.77
C LEU A 171 4.15 -4.21 -22.24
N PRO A 172 3.77 -4.24 -20.94
CA PRO A 172 3.10 -5.38 -20.36
C PRO A 172 1.66 -5.47 -20.85
N TYR A 173 1.13 -6.70 -20.89
CA TYR A 173 -0.24 -7.01 -21.22
C TYR A 173 -1.00 -7.48 -19.99
N SER A 174 -0.40 -8.40 -19.23
CA SER A 174 -1.01 -9.03 -18.08
C SER A 174 0.01 -9.30 -16.98
N ALA A 175 -0.48 -9.39 -15.75
CA ALA A 175 0.26 -9.83 -14.58
C ALA A 175 -0.61 -10.77 -13.75
N SER A 176 -0.19 -12.02 -13.60
CA SER A 176 -0.90 -13.01 -12.78
C SER A 176 -0.01 -13.53 -11.67
N GLY A 177 -0.55 -13.67 -10.46
CA GLY A 177 0.27 -13.88 -9.28
C GLY A 177 -0.45 -14.39 -8.04
N VAL A 178 0.32 -14.40 -6.95
CA VAL A 178 -0.11 -14.78 -5.62
C VAL A 178 0.31 -13.68 -4.65
N MET A 179 -0.63 -13.27 -3.80
CA MET A 179 -0.41 -12.42 -2.64
C MET A 179 -0.54 -13.22 -1.35
N LYS A 180 0.33 -12.94 -0.39
CA LYS A 180 0.36 -13.60 0.92
C LYS A 180 0.48 -12.58 2.04
N ILE A 181 -0.36 -12.73 3.05
CA ILE A 181 -0.34 -11.93 4.28
C ILE A 181 -0.12 -12.91 5.45
N PRO A 182 1.05 -12.88 6.13
CA PRO A 182 1.30 -13.73 7.28
C PRO A 182 0.52 -13.22 8.50
N TRP A 183 0.14 -14.16 9.38
CA TRP A 183 -0.54 -13.87 10.65
C TRP A 183 0.41 -13.69 11.82
#